data_AF-A0A7X8BTS7-F1
#
_entry.id   AF-A0A7X8BTS7-F1
#
_cell.length_a   1.000
_cell.length_b   1.000
_cell.length_c   1.000
_cell.angle_alpha   90.00
_cell.angle_beta   90.00
_cell.angle_gamma   90.00
#
_symmetry.space_group_name_H-M   'P 1'
#
loop_
_entity.id
_entity.type
_entity.pdbx_description
1 polymer ?
#
loop_
_entity_poly.entity_id
_entity_poly.type
_entity_poly.pdbx_seq_one_letter_code
_entity_poly.pdbx_strand_id
1 'polypeptide(L)'
;MGEKFHLSFLELASLRQQPGTPDVFHLMHTFGPNFRLNISSFNLTGEAYYQTGKNMSGENVSAYFTSLKVSYALKKFNFATGLDLISGNKINNTSCENLFDLHYGNRHRYYGSLDYFSQPDKATLSGGLRDIFVKTSFKARENFDFGIDYHYFMLDQKVKNPLYPSSGSVYLDSYLAQEADVFFNLKFLKEISLKGGFSVLFPSESLETIQGISVGGAKTAKWFWLMMSVKPELFKGK
;
A
#
# COMPACT_ATOMS: atom_id res chain seq x y z
N MET A 1 2.66 4.49 -33.12
CA MET A 1 3.28 4.84 -31.83
C MET A 1 3.51 3.54 -31.08
N GLY A 2 4.76 3.09 -31.02
CA GLY A 2 5.12 1.71 -30.65
C GLY A 2 4.79 1.36 -29.21
N GLU A 3 4.45 0.09 -29.00
CA GLU A 3 4.36 -0.52 -27.69
C GLU A 3 5.68 -0.33 -26.93
N LYS A 4 5.59 0.14 -25.69
CA LYS A 4 6.77 0.32 -24.83
C LYS A 4 6.65 -0.61 -23.65
N PHE A 5 7.38 -1.71 -23.72
CA PHE A 5 7.58 -2.65 -22.63
C PHE A 5 8.88 -2.31 -21.89
N HIS A 6 8.79 -2.22 -20.57
CA HIS A 6 9.91 -2.07 -19.65
C HIS A 6 9.83 -3.19 -18.62
N LEU A 7 10.95 -3.88 -18.44
CA LEU A 7 11.13 -4.90 -17.40
C LEU A 7 12.41 -4.54 -16.65
N SER A 8 12.33 -4.51 -15.32
CA SER A 8 13.47 -4.33 -14.45
C SER A 8 13.46 -5.42 -13.38
N PHE A 9 14.63 -5.75 -12.87
CA PHE A 9 14.80 -6.65 -11.74
C PHE A 9 15.47 -5.88 -10.61
N LEU A 10 15.01 -6.09 -9.38
CA LEU A 10 15.59 -5.51 -8.18
C LEU A 10 16.05 -6.64 -7.28
N GLU A 11 17.23 -6.47 -6.68
CA GLU A 11 17.69 -7.22 -5.53
C GLU A 11 18.16 -6.23 -4.46
N LEU A 12 17.81 -6.52 -3.22
CA LEU A 12 18.17 -5.76 -2.03
C LEU A 12 18.62 -6.74 -0.95
N ALA A 13 19.83 -6.56 -0.46
CA ALA A 13 20.37 -7.27 0.69
C ALA A 13 20.35 -6.35 1.92
N SER A 14 19.58 -6.72 2.94
CA SER A 14 19.40 -5.97 4.17
C SER A 14 20.09 -6.70 5.33
N LEU A 15 21.20 -6.15 5.81
CA LEU A 15 21.90 -6.64 7.00
C LEU A 15 21.41 -5.87 8.23
N ARG A 16 20.99 -6.59 9.27
CA ARG A 16 20.54 -5.98 10.54
C ARG A 16 21.26 -6.62 11.71
N GLN A 17 21.79 -5.80 12.60
CA GLN A 17 22.39 -6.25 13.85
C GLN A 17 21.29 -6.57 14.86
N GLN A 18 21.41 -7.71 15.55
CA GLN A 18 20.49 -8.04 16.62
C GLN A 18 20.75 -7.12 17.83
N PRO A 19 19.71 -6.46 18.39
CA PRO A 19 19.87 -5.56 19.52
C PRO A 19 20.51 -6.26 20.73
N GLY A 20 21.52 -5.63 21.33
CA GLY A 20 22.21 -6.14 22.52
C GLY A 20 23.25 -7.23 22.26
N THR A 21 23.47 -7.64 21.00
CA THR A 21 24.48 -8.64 20.61
C THR A 21 25.38 -8.09 19.49
N PRO A 22 26.55 -7.50 19.81
CA PRO A 22 27.39 -6.79 18.86
C PRO A 22 27.81 -7.60 17.61
N ASP A 23 27.93 -8.92 17.76
CA ASP A 23 28.49 -9.80 16.74
C ASP A 23 27.45 -10.65 16.01
N VAL A 24 26.15 -10.46 16.30
CA VAL A 24 25.08 -11.22 15.64
C VAL A 24 24.39 -10.34 14.59
N PHE A 25 24.52 -10.77 13.34
CA PHE A 25 23.92 -10.11 12.19
C PHE A 25 22.98 -11.07 11.46
N HIS A 26 21.81 -10.56 11.09
CA HIS A 26 20.82 -11.27 10.29
C HIS A 26 20.75 -10.64 8.90
N LEU A 27 20.83 -11.47 7.87
CA LEU A 27 20.79 -11.06 6.48
C LEU A 27 19.44 -11.45 5.87
N MET A 28 18.76 -10.49 5.25
CA MET A 28 17.53 -10.72 4.50
C MET A 28 17.69 -10.23 3.07
N HIS A 29 17.30 -11.06 2.09
CA HIS A 29 17.25 -10.69 0.69
C HIS A 29 15.82 -10.37 0.29
N THR A 30 15.63 -9.33 -0.51
CA THR A 30 14.38 -9.03 -1.21
C THR A 30 14.69 -8.91 -2.69
N PHE A 31 14.04 -9.71 -3.52
CA PHE A 31 14.30 -9.65 -4.96
C PHE A 31 13.05 -9.91 -5.78
N GLY A 32 13.05 -9.43 -7.01
CA GLY A 32 11.98 -9.71 -7.95
C GLY A 32 11.83 -8.67 -9.06
N PRO A 33 10.96 -8.95 -10.04
CA PRO A 33 10.75 -8.06 -11.18
C PRO A 33 9.73 -6.95 -10.90
N ASN A 34 9.88 -5.86 -11.63
CA ASN A 34 8.80 -4.92 -11.92
C ASN A 34 8.73 -4.68 -13.43
N PHE A 35 7.52 -4.45 -13.93
CA PHE A 35 7.30 -4.21 -15.33
C PHE A 35 6.28 -3.10 -15.59
N ARG A 36 6.39 -2.51 -16.77
CA ARG A 36 5.43 -1.55 -17.32
C ARG A 36 5.25 -1.83 -18.79
N LEU A 37 4.00 -1.98 -19.21
CA LEU A 37 3.60 -2.15 -20.60
C LEU A 37 2.64 -1.03 -20.99
N ASN A 38 2.95 -0.32 -22.08
CA ASN A 38 2.07 0.71 -22.64
C ASN A 38 1.63 0.27 -24.03
N ILE A 39 0.32 0.14 -24.23
CA ILE A 39 -0.30 -0.23 -25.51
C ILE A 39 -1.44 0.77 -25.79
N SER A 40 -1.24 1.68 -26.73
CA SER A 40 -2.20 2.76 -27.05
C SER A 40 -2.64 3.53 -25.79
N SER A 41 -3.90 3.40 -25.39
CA SER A 41 -4.49 4.06 -24.22
C SER A 41 -4.38 3.25 -22.93
N PHE A 42 -3.86 2.02 -23.01
CA PHE A 42 -3.68 1.14 -21.87
C PHE A 42 -2.27 1.24 -21.30
N ASN A 43 -2.19 1.27 -19.98
CA ASN A 43 -0.98 1.10 -19.20
C ASN A 43 -1.19 -0.05 -18.22
N LEU A 44 -0.30 -1.03 -18.26
CA LEU A 44 -0.25 -2.12 -17.30
C LEU A 44 1.06 -2.00 -16.52
N THR A 45 0.99 -1.99 -15.20
CA THR A 45 2.16 -2.05 -14.32
C THR A 45 1.99 -3.20 -13.36
N GLY A 46 3.09 -3.90 -13.08
CA GLY A 46 3.09 -4.88 -12.02
C GLY A 46 4.47 -5.05 -11.41
N GLU A 47 4.48 -5.57 -10.20
CA GLU A 47 5.68 -5.92 -9.47
C GLU A 47 5.42 -7.13 -8.58
N ALA A 48 6.43 -7.97 -8.43
CA ALA A 48 6.38 -9.13 -7.57
C ALA A 48 7.74 -9.26 -6.89
N TYR A 49 7.75 -9.32 -5.57
CA TYR A 49 8.97 -9.46 -4.77
C TYR A 49 8.84 -10.61 -3.80
N TYR A 50 9.95 -11.29 -3.56
CA TYR A 50 10.08 -12.35 -2.57
C TYR A 50 11.16 -12.00 -1.55
N GLN A 51 10.90 -12.35 -0.30
CA GLN A 51 11.78 -12.12 0.85
C GLN A 51 12.22 -13.45 1.46
N THR A 52 13.53 -13.58 1.69
CA THR A 52 14.12 -14.76 2.34
C THR A 52 15.36 -14.40 3.16
N GLY A 53 15.86 -15.34 3.96
CA GLY A 53 16.93 -15.12 4.93
C GLY A 53 16.37 -15.02 6.34
N LYS A 54 16.88 -14.08 7.15
CA LYS A 54 16.50 -13.92 8.56
C LYS A 54 16.02 -12.51 8.88
N ASN A 55 14.95 -12.39 9.68
CA ASN A 55 14.46 -11.12 10.20
C ASN A 55 15.33 -10.60 11.37
N MET A 56 14.96 -9.46 11.97
CA MET A 56 15.70 -8.88 13.10
C MET A 56 15.75 -9.77 14.35
N SER A 57 14.74 -10.62 14.53
CA SER A 57 14.65 -11.59 15.63
C SER A 57 15.42 -12.89 15.33
N GLY A 58 16.01 -13.02 14.14
CA GLY A 58 16.73 -14.21 13.70
C GLY A 58 15.84 -15.33 13.16
N GLU A 59 14.54 -15.09 12.97
CA GLU A 59 13.59 -16.04 12.42
C GLU A 59 13.73 -16.12 10.90
N ASN A 60 13.52 -17.31 10.34
CA ASN A 60 13.55 -17.48 8.89
C ASN A 60 12.40 -16.72 8.23
N VAL A 61 12.65 -16.13 7.07
CA VAL A 61 11.65 -15.38 6.31
C VAL A 61 11.30 -16.11 5.02
N SER A 62 10.01 -16.15 4.70
CA SER A 62 9.48 -16.54 3.40
C SER A 62 8.22 -15.75 3.14
N ALA A 63 8.37 -14.54 2.60
CA ALA A 63 7.28 -13.60 2.39
C ALA A 63 7.27 -13.09 0.95
N TYR A 64 6.15 -12.61 0.47
CA TYR A 64 6.02 -12.05 -0.87
C TYR A 64 5.11 -10.81 -0.89
N PHE A 65 5.37 -9.96 -1.88
CA PHE A 65 4.53 -8.83 -2.23
C PHE A 65 4.24 -8.88 -3.73
N THR A 66 2.99 -8.60 -4.10
CA THR A 66 2.60 -8.47 -5.49
C THR A 66 1.69 -7.26 -5.66
N SER A 67 1.93 -6.45 -6.69
CA SER A 67 1.05 -5.38 -7.12
C SER A 67 0.76 -5.52 -8.61
N LEU A 68 -0.49 -5.33 -9.00
CA LEU A 68 -0.91 -5.29 -10.40
C LEU A 68 -1.90 -4.15 -10.59
N LYS A 69 -1.66 -3.31 -11.60
CA LYS A 69 -2.55 -2.19 -11.94
C LYS A 69 -2.70 -2.07 -13.44
N VAL A 70 -3.95 -1.98 -13.87
CA VAL A 70 -4.34 -1.62 -15.24
C VAL A 70 -4.89 -0.21 -15.22
N SER A 71 -4.53 0.60 -16.20
CA SER A 71 -5.04 1.95 -16.40
C SER A 71 -5.43 2.17 -17.86
N TYR A 72 -6.50 2.92 -18.08
CA TYR A 72 -7.06 3.23 -19.40
C TYR A 72 -7.36 4.72 -19.52
N ALA A 73 -6.74 5.37 -20.49
CA ALA A 73 -6.92 6.78 -20.80
C ALA A 73 -8.00 6.98 -21.89
N LEU A 74 -9.09 7.66 -21.55
CA LEU A 74 -10.18 7.99 -22.46
C LEU A 74 -10.49 9.48 -22.46
N LYS A 75 -10.01 10.19 -23.48
CA LYS A 75 -10.18 11.65 -23.64
C LYS A 75 -9.67 12.39 -22.39
N LYS A 76 -10.58 12.94 -21.58
CA LYS A 76 -10.30 13.66 -20.34
C LYS A 76 -10.31 12.76 -19.10
N PHE A 77 -10.73 11.51 -19.24
CA PHE A 77 -10.80 10.55 -18.14
C PHE A 77 -9.59 9.63 -18.14
N ASN A 78 -9.12 9.28 -16.95
CA ASN A 78 -8.29 8.10 -16.73
C ASN A 78 -8.98 7.21 -15.71
N PHE A 79 -9.11 5.94 -16.06
CA PHE A 79 -9.62 4.90 -15.18
C PHE A 79 -8.47 3.98 -14.82
N ALA A 80 -8.42 3.49 -13.59
CA ALA A 80 -7.49 2.45 -13.20
C ALA A 80 -8.15 1.51 -12.20
N THR A 81 -7.68 0.26 -12.20
CA THR A 81 -8.02 -0.72 -11.17
C THR A 81 -6.81 -1.60 -10.93
N GLY A 82 -6.73 -2.17 -9.74
CA GLY A 82 -5.62 -3.01 -9.38
C GLY A 82 -5.83 -3.75 -8.07
N LEU A 83 -4.82 -4.55 -7.77
CA LEU A 83 -4.71 -5.36 -6.56
C LEU A 83 -3.29 -5.22 -6.03
N ASP A 84 -3.18 -4.90 -4.75
CA ASP A 84 -1.95 -5.04 -3.98
C ASP A 84 -2.11 -6.16 -2.96
N LEU A 85 -1.08 -6.98 -2.81
CA LEU A 85 -1.06 -8.15 -1.94
C LEU A 85 0.26 -8.18 -1.15
N ILE A 86 0.14 -8.10 0.16
CA ILE A 86 1.19 -8.33 1.14
C ILE A 86 0.91 -9.68 1.79
N SER A 87 1.82 -10.64 1.66
CA SER A 87 1.67 -11.92 2.35
C SER A 87 1.64 -11.74 3.87
N GLY A 88 0.95 -12.62 4.57
CA GLY A 88 0.86 -12.63 6.04
C GLY A 88 1.25 -13.94 6.69
N ASN A 89 1.39 -13.91 8.01
CA ASN A 89 1.67 -15.06 8.86
C ASN A 89 0.49 -16.04 8.87
N LYS A 90 0.81 -17.33 8.71
CA LYS A 90 -0.17 -18.41 8.73
C LYS A 90 -0.30 -18.95 10.16
N ILE A 91 -1.53 -19.20 10.61
CA ILE A 91 -1.85 -19.63 11.98
C ILE A 91 -1.07 -20.87 12.44
N ASN A 92 -0.76 -21.78 11.52
CA ASN A 92 -0.07 -23.04 11.83
C ASN A 92 1.40 -23.05 11.37
N ASN A 93 1.93 -21.93 10.89
CA ASN A 93 3.34 -21.83 10.51
C ASN A 93 4.13 -21.09 11.58
N THR A 94 4.87 -21.85 12.38
CA THR A 94 5.82 -21.31 13.37
C THR A 94 7.27 -21.35 12.87
N SER A 95 7.51 -21.87 11.67
CA SER A 95 8.86 -22.11 11.16
C SER A 95 9.47 -20.92 10.42
N CYS A 96 8.61 -20.04 9.86
CA CYS A 96 9.02 -18.84 9.15
C CYS A 96 8.03 -17.69 9.36
N GLU A 97 8.55 -16.47 9.40
CA GLU A 97 7.79 -15.24 9.19
C GLU A 97 7.34 -15.20 7.71
N ASN A 98 6.04 -15.06 7.49
CA ASN A 98 5.44 -14.92 6.17
C ASN A 98 4.90 -13.50 5.91
N LEU A 99 4.93 -12.60 6.89
CA LEU A 99 4.62 -11.20 6.67
C LEU A 99 5.72 -10.51 5.85
N PHE A 100 5.36 -9.87 4.75
CA PHE A 100 6.33 -9.14 3.93
C PHE A 100 6.67 -7.77 4.55
N ASP A 101 7.96 -7.49 4.73
CA ASP A 101 8.46 -6.20 5.22
C ASP A 101 8.53 -5.18 4.08
N LEU A 102 7.69 -4.15 4.14
CA LEU A 102 7.76 -2.96 3.30
C LEU A 102 8.92 -2.08 3.76
N HIS A 103 10.13 -2.45 3.33
CA HIS A 103 11.37 -1.74 3.64
C HIS A 103 11.26 -0.22 3.44
N TYR A 104 12.00 0.53 4.27
CA TYR A 104 12.29 1.96 4.10
C TYR A 104 11.09 2.89 3.85
N GLY A 105 9.93 2.59 4.44
CA GLY A 105 8.81 3.54 4.43
C GLY A 105 8.04 3.60 3.11
N ASN A 106 8.09 2.55 2.27
CA ASN A 106 7.21 2.39 1.10
C ASN A 106 5.72 2.13 1.49
N ARG A 107 5.33 2.63 2.66
CA ARG A 107 4.12 2.33 3.43
C ARG A 107 2.94 3.24 3.10
N HIS A 108 3.22 4.38 2.44
CA HIS A 108 2.26 5.40 2.05
C HIS A 108 1.84 5.34 0.57
N ARG A 109 2.51 4.48 -0.23
CA ARG A 109 2.35 4.50 -1.69
C ARG A 109 1.15 3.68 -2.17
N TYR A 110 0.73 2.67 -1.42
CA TYR A 110 -0.18 1.62 -1.90
C TYR A 110 -1.57 1.68 -1.24
N TYR A 111 -1.68 2.01 0.06
CA TYR A 111 -2.86 1.67 0.87
C TYR A 111 -3.76 2.86 1.24
N GLY A 112 -4.24 3.57 0.22
CA GLY A 112 -5.06 4.77 0.43
C GLY A 112 -4.25 5.95 1.00
N SER A 113 -4.96 7.01 1.38
CA SER A 113 -4.39 8.27 1.85
C SER A 113 -4.42 8.44 3.38
N LEU A 114 -5.09 7.55 4.12
CA LEU A 114 -5.22 7.63 5.58
C LEU A 114 -4.20 6.81 6.39
N ASP A 115 -3.29 6.09 5.73
CA ASP A 115 -2.19 5.33 6.36
C ASP A 115 -2.59 4.24 7.37
N TYR A 116 -3.86 3.80 7.36
CA TYR A 116 -4.35 2.76 8.28
C TYR A 116 -3.58 1.45 8.19
N PHE A 117 -3.08 1.12 7.00
CA PHE A 117 -2.35 -0.12 6.73
C PHE A 117 -0.86 0.08 6.46
N SER A 118 -0.32 1.24 6.86
CA SER A 118 1.10 1.57 6.70
C SER A 118 2.03 0.68 7.54
N GLN A 119 1.53 0.04 8.60
CA GLN A 119 2.26 -0.93 9.44
C GLN A 119 1.50 -2.27 9.42
N PRO A 120 1.71 -3.12 8.39
CA PRO A 120 0.94 -4.36 8.23
C PRO A 120 0.98 -5.28 9.45
N ASP A 121 2.11 -5.34 10.17
CA ASP A 121 2.28 -6.11 11.40
C ASP A 121 1.22 -5.74 12.45
N LYS A 122 0.99 -4.44 12.68
CA LYS A 122 -0.01 -3.97 13.66
C LYS A 122 -1.41 -3.89 13.06
N ALA A 123 -1.52 -3.37 11.84
CA ALA A 123 -2.79 -3.11 11.17
C ALA A 123 -3.54 -4.39 10.77
N THR A 124 -2.86 -5.54 10.75
CA THR A 124 -3.44 -6.83 10.37
C THR A 124 -3.15 -7.95 11.39
N LEU A 125 -2.56 -7.63 12.55
CA LEU A 125 -1.98 -8.63 13.47
C LEU A 125 -1.07 -9.64 12.73
N SER A 126 -0.22 -9.10 11.85
CA SER A 126 0.64 -9.84 10.92
C SER A 126 -0.08 -10.78 9.96
N GLY A 127 -1.40 -10.67 9.79
CA GLY A 127 -2.21 -11.46 8.86
C GLY A 127 -2.01 -11.11 7.38
N GLY A 128 -1.25 -10.06 7.06
CA GLY A 128 -1.04 -9.60 5.68
C GLY A 128 -2.27 -8.86 5.16
N LEU A 129 -2.14 -8.27 3.97
CA LEU A 129 -3.13 -7.34 3.42
C LEU A 129 -3.39 -7.61 1.95
N ARG A 130 -4.66 -7.54 1.57
CA ARG A 130 -5.12 -7.42 0.19
C ARG A 130 -5.85 -6.10 0.05
N ASP A 131 -5.47 -5.32 -0.95
CA ASP A 131 -6.13 -4.07 -1.32
C ASP A 131 -6.60 -4.17 -2.78
N ILE A 132 -7.91 -4.16 -2.98
CA ILE A 132 -8.52 -4.04 -4.29
C ILE A 132 -8.95 -2.59 -4.47
N PHE A 133 -8.47 -1.94 -5.53
CA PHE A 133 -8.76 -0.53 -5.74
C PHE A 133 -9.29 -0.22 -7.14
N VAL A 134 -10.08 0.84 -7.20
CA VAL A 134 -10.54 1.49 -8.43
C VAL A 134 -10.26 2.99 -8.30
N LYS A 135 -9.71 3.58 -9.34
CA LYS A 135 -9.28 4.98 -9.37
C LYS A 135 -9.80 5.63 -10.63
N THR A 136 -10.33 6.84 -10.52
CA THR A 136 -10.75 7.64 -11.67
C THR A 136 -10.29 9.07 -11.50
N SER A 137 -9.73 9.64 -12.55
CA SER A 137 -9.44 11.07 -12.62
C SER A 137 -10.03 11.70 -13.87
N PHE A 138 -10.43 12.97 -13.75
CA PHE A 138 -10.97 13.76 -14.83
C PHE A 138 -10.20 15.07 -14.97
N LYS A 139 -9.62 15.27 -16.15
CA LYS A 139 -8.94 16.50 -16.54
C LYS A 139 -9.96 17.51 -17.07
N ALA A 140 -10.57 18.26 -16.16
CA ALA A 140 -11.59 19.25 -16.50
C ALA A 140 -11.06 20.33 -17.47
N ARG A 141 -9.86 20.84 -17.19
CA ARG A 141 -9.14 21.84 -17.99
C ARG A 141 -7.67 21.48 -18.11
N GLU A 142 -6.90 22.21 -18.92
CA GLU A 142 -5.46 21.97 -19.06
C GLU A 142 -4.70 22.09 -17.73
N ASN A 143 -5.17 22.99 -16.86
CA ASN A 143 -4.57 23.33 -15.58
C ASN A 143 -5.36 22.81 -14.37
N PHE A 144 -6.43 22.04 -14.56
CA PHE A 144 -7.27 21.56 -13.47
C PHE A 144 -7.74 20.13 -13.71
N ASP A 145 -7.44 19.27 -12.75
CA ASP A 145 -7.91 17.90 -12.66
C ASP A 145 -8.39 17.57 -11.25
N PHE A 146 -9.29 16.60 -11.16
CA PHE A 146 -9.71 16.00 -9.91
C PHE A 146 -9.88 14.50 -10.08
N GLY A 147 -9.89 13.78 -8.97
CA GLY A 147 -10.07 12.33 -9.00
C GLY A 147 -10.68 11.81 -7.73
N ILE A 148 -11.09 10.54 -7.83
CA ILE A 148 -11.57 9.73 -6.74
C ILE A 148 -10.90 8.36 -6.82
N ASP A 149 -10.37 7.92 -5.69
CA ASP A 149 -9.87 6.57 -5.48
C ASP A 149 -10.76 5.88 -4.46
N TYR A 150 -11.04 4.61 -4.70
CA TYR A 150 -11.78 3.74 -3.79
C TYR A 150 -10.96 2.49 -3.55
N HIS A 151 -10.83 2.12 -2.28
CA HIS A 151 -10.05 0.99 -1.81
C HIS A 151 -10.92 0.04 -0.97
N TYR A 152 -10.71 -1.27 -1.13
CA TYR A 152 -11.36 -2.33 -0.37
C TYR A 152 -10.28 -3.23 0.25
N PHE A 153 -10.16 -3.15 1.58
CA PHE A 153 -9.08 -3.79 2.33
C PHE A 153 -9.54 -5.09 2.98
N MET A 154 -8.71 -6.13 2.86
CA MET A 154 -8.93 -7.44 3.47
C MET A 154 -7.64 -8.02 4.06
N LEU A 155 -7.77 -8.94 5.01
CA LEU A 155 -6.68 -9.80 5.46
C LEU A 155 -6.28 -10.79 4.36
N ASP A 156 -4.97 -11.03 4.21
CA ASP A 156 -4.46 -12.08 3.31
C ASP A 156 -4.60 -13.49 3.93
N GLN A 157 -4.34 -13.59 5.23
CA GLN A 157 -4.41 -14.83 6.01
C GLN A 157 -5.48 -14.77 7.08
N LYS A 158 -5.93 -15.94 7.55
CA LYS A 158 -6.79 -16.02 8.73
C LYS A 158 -6.03 -15.50 9.94
N VAL A 159 -6.73 -14.71 10.77
CA VAL A 159 -6.22 -14.18 12.03
C VAL A 159 -7.16 -14.62 13.15
N LYS A 160 -6.62 -15.16 14.24
CA LYS A 160 -7.43 -15.54 15.42
C LYS A 160 -8.05 -14.29 16.04
N ASN A 161 -9.31 -14.39 16.45
CA ASN A 161 -9.99 -13.27 17.08
C ASN A 161 -9.44 -13.07 18.51
N PRO A 162 -8.78 -11.93 18.81
CA PRO A 162 -8.19 -11.69 20.12
C PRO A 162 -9.23 -11.52 21.25
N LEU A 163 -10.51 -11.30 20.93
CA LEU A 163 -11.60 -11.27 21.92
C LEU A 163 -11.95 -12.67 22.46
N TYR A 164 -11.54 -13.74 21.76
CA TYR A 164 -11.81 -15.13 22.15
C TYR A 164 -10.52 -15.96 22.22
N PRO A 165 -9.55 -15.58 23.07
CA PRO A 165 -8.21 -16.20 23.07
C PRO A 165 -8.23 -17.69 23.46
N SER A 166 -9.20 -18.10 24.28
CA SER A 166 -9.38 -19.49 24.70
C SER A 166 -10.14 -20.35 23.68
N SER A 167 -10.72 -19.75 22.65
CA SER A 167 -11.44 -20.47 21.60
C SER A 167 -10.54 -20.64 20.37
N GLY A 168 -9.93 -21.82 20.24
CA GLY A 168 -8.95 -22.10 19.18
C GLY A 168 -9.48 -22.03 17.74
N SER A 169 -10.77 -21.76 17.55
CA SER A 169 -11.45 -21.84 16.25
C SER A 169 -12.23 -20.57 15.87
N VAL A 170 -12.10 -19.46 16.62
CA VAL A 170 -12.74 -18.18 16.26
C VAL A 170 -11.73 -17.27 15.57
N TYR A 171 -12.08 -16.82 14.37
CA TYR A 171 -11.25 -15.99 13.51
C TYR A 171 -11.94 -14.66 13.21
N LEU A 172 -11.16 -13.64 12.89
CA LEU A 172 -11.68 -12.39 12.36
C LEU A 172 -12.27 -12.61 10.97
N ASP A 173 -13.27 -11.80 10.59
CA ASP A 173 -13.65 -11.67 9.18
C ASP A 173 -12.47 -11.07 8.40
N SER A 174 -12.26 -11.54 7.18
CA SER A 174 -11.22 -11.02 6.31
C SER A 174 -11.43 -9.55 5.94
N TYR A 175 -12.67 -9.06 5.82
CA TYR A 175 -12.95 -7.67 5.48
C TYR A 175 -12.47 -6.73 6.59
N LEU A 176 -11.69 -5.70 6.23
CA LEU A 176 -11.11 -4.75 7.17
C LEU A 176 -11.76 -3.37 7.07
N ALA A 177 -11.79 -2.78 5.87
CA ALA A 177 -12.33 -1.45 5.67
C ALA A 177 -12.58 -1.12 4.18
N GLN A 178 -13.32 -0.04 3.97
CA GLN A 178 -13.37 0.67 2.69
C GLN A 178 -12.85 2.09 2.88
N GLU A 179 -12.13 2.61 1.89
CA GLU A 179 -11.67 4.00 1.88
C GLU A 179 -12.06 4.68 0.57
N ALA A 180 -12.49 5.94 0.66
CA ALA A 180 -12.74 6.80 -0.48
C ALA A 180 -11.90 8.08 -0.34
N ASP A 181 -11.07 8.33 -1.33
CA ASP A 181 -10.18 9.48 -1.41
C ASP A 181 -10.57 10.36 -2.58
N VAL A 182 -10.87 11.62 -2.32
CA VAL A 182 -11.11 12.63 -3.36
C VAL A 182 -9.94 13.59 -3.35
N PHE A 183 -9.43 13.94 -4.52
CA PHE A 183 -8.35 14.91 -4.65
C PHE A 183 -8.56 15.85 -5.83
N PHE A 184 -7.89 16.99 -5.80
CA PHE A 184 -7.79 17.91 -6.92
C PHE A 184 -6.39 18.48 -7.07
N ASN A 185 -6.04 18.84 -8.30
CA ASN A 185 -4.81 19.54 -8.64
C ASN A 185 -5.16 20.74 -9.52
N LEU A 186 -4.73 21.93 -9.10
CA LEU A 186 -4.90 23.18 -9.82
C LEU A 186 -3.54 23.84 -10.05
N LYS A 187 -3.17 24.07 -11.29
CA LYS A 187 -1.99 24.87 -11.66
C LYS A 187 -2.44 26.31 -11.92
N PHE A 188 -2.06 27.22 -11.02
CA PHE A 188 -2.33 28.65 -11.19
C PHE A 188 -1.35 29.27 -12.18
N LEU A 189 -0.06 29.00 -11.96
CA LEU A 189 1.05 29.42 -12.80
C LEU A 189 1.97 28.21 -13.04
N LYS A 190 2.96 28.37 -13.92
CA LYS A 190 3.96 27.31 -14.16
C LYS A 190 4.70 26.95 -12.86
N GLU A 191 4.93 27.94 -12.00
CA GLU A 191 5.68 27.84 -10.75
C GLU A 191 4.78 27.59 -9.53
N ILE A 192 3.46 27.80 -9.64
CA ILE A 192 2.53 27.74 -8.50
C ILE A 192 1.39 26.76 -8.78
N SER A 193 1.28 25.75 -7.92
CA SER A 193 0.17 24.80 -7.94
C SER A 193 -0.47 24.64 -6.56
N LEU A 194 -1.79 24.46 -6.55
CA LEU A 194 -2.56 24.09 -5.37
C LEU A 194 -3.07 22.67 -5.55
N LYS A 195 -2.95 21.87 -4.49
CA LYS A 195 -3.48 20.52 -4.41
C LYS A 195 -4.28 20.40 -3.14
N GLY A 196 -5.30 19.57 -3.15
CA GLY A 196 -6.02 19.23 -1.93
C GLY A 196 -6.63 17.86 -2.04
N GLY A 197 -6.99 17.32 -0.88
CA GLY A 197 -7.65 16.04 -0.79
C GLY A 197 -8.51 15.91 0.45
N PHE A 198 -9.49 15.04 0.34
CA PHE A 198 -10.36 14.61 1.43
C PHE A 198 -10.52 13.10 1.37
N SER A 199 -10.31 12.45 2.50
CA SER A 199 -10.28 10.99 2.62
C SER A 199 -11.22 10.56 3.73
N VAL A 200 -11.96 9.48 3.48
CA VAL A 200 -12.89 8.89 4.46
C VAL A 200 -12.75 7.37 4.47
N LEU A 201 -12.60 6.80 5.67
CA LEU A 201 -12.52 5.35 5.86
C LEU A 201 -13.65 4.85 6.74
N PHE A 202 -14.24 3.73 6.29
CA PHE A 202 -15.32 3.01 6.94
C PHE A 202 -14.77 1.69 7.50
N PRO A 203 -14.51 1.61 8.82
CA PRO A 203 -13.94 0.43 9.43
C PRO A 203 -14.97 -0.69 9.59
N SER A 204 -14.51 -1.94 9.57
CA SER A 204 -15.28 -3.12 9.99
C SER A 204 -15.06 -3.44 11.47
N GLU A 205 -15.89 -4.34 12.01
CA GLU A 205 -15.71 -4.90 13.35
C GLU A 205 -14.37 -5.65 13.52
N SER A 206 -13.87 -6.29 12.46
CA SER A 206 -12.54 -6.91 12.47
C SER A 206 -11.44 -5.87 12.67
N LEU A 207 -11.52 -4.74 11.96
CA LEU A 207 -10.54 -3.66 12.11
C LEU A 207 -10.65 -2.98 13.48
N GLU A 208 -11.85 -2.76 13.99
CA GLU A 208 -12.08 -2.29 15.36
C GLU A 208 -11.39 -3.22 16.37
N THR A 209 -11.61 -4.53 16.23
CA THR A 209 -11.02 -5.54 17.09
C THR A 209 -9.49 -5.52 17.03
N ILE A 210 -8.90 -5.42 15.84
CA ILE A 210 -7.45 -5.30 15.66
C ILE A 210 -6.90 -4.03 16.33
N GLN A 211 -7.65 -2.92 16.26
CA GLN A 211 -7.26 -1.64 16.84
C GLN A 211 -7.56 -1.53 18.35
N GLY A 212 -8.12 -2.58 18.97
CA GLY A 212 -8.52 -2.55 20.38
C GLY A 212 -9.70 -1.62 20.67
N ILE A 213 -10.51 -1.30 19.66
CA ILE A 213 -11.73 -0.51 19.77
C ILE A 213 -12.89 -1.49 20.04
N SER A 214 -13.82 -1.12 20.93
CA SER A 214 -15.03 -1.90 21.15
C SER A 214 -15.83 -2.05 19.85
N VAL A 215 -16.37 -3.24 19.59
CA VAL A 215 -17.17 -3.54 18.39
C VAL A 215 -18.35 -2.57 18.25
N GLY A 216 -18.51 -1.97 17.09
CA GLY A 216 -19.46 -0.89 16.77
C GLY A 216 -19.08 0.49 17.33
N GLY A 217 -17.88 0.61 17.91
CA GLY A 217 -17.41 1.80 18.61
C GLY A 217 -16.51 2.72 17.79
N ALA A 218 -16.00 2.29 16.62
CA ALA A 218 -15.15 3.16 15.82
C ALA A 218 -15.96 4.26 15.14
N LYS A 219 -15.37 5.45 15.14
CA LYS A 219 -15.86 6.57 14.36
C LYS A 219 -15.27 6.49 12.95
N THR A 220 -16.03 6.94 11.97
CA THR A 220 -15.54 7.14 10.60
C THR A 220 -14.34 8.09 10.61
N ALA A 221 -13.19 7.61 10.15
CA ALA A 221 -11.99 8.42 10.02
C ALA A 221 -12.14 9.37 8.84
N LYS A 222 -11.74 10.62 9.02
CA LYS A 222 -11.81 11.67 8.00
C LYS A 222 -10.52 12.48 8.03
N TRP A 223 -9.94 12.73 6.87
CA TRP A 223 -8.76 13.57 6.73
C TRP A 223 -8.96 14.57 5.60
N PHE A 224 -8.55 15.81 5.83
CA PHE A 224 -8.55 16.85 4.83
C PHE A 224 -7.19 17.52 4.81
N TRP A 225 -6.68 17.80 3.61
CA TRP A 225 -5.44 18.53 3.44
C TRP A 225 -5.49 19.46 2.24
N LEU A 226 -4.69 20.53 2.33
CA LEU A 226 -4.52 21.51 1.28
C LEU A 226 -3.03 21.90 1.22
N MET A 227 -2.45 21.89 0.03
CA MET A 227 -1.04 22.14 -0.20
C MET A 227 -0.84 23.13 -1.34
N MET A 228 -0.14 24.22 -1.07
CA MET A 228 0.40 25.09 -2.11
C MET A 228 1.88 24.74 -2.35
N SER A 229 2.24 24.48 -3.60
CA SER A 229 3.62 24.26 -4.02
C SER A 229 4.09 25.45 -4.86
N VAL A 230 5.22 26.05 -4.46
CA VAL A 230 5.89 27.13 -5.20
C VAL A 230 7.27 26.62 -5.62
N LYS A 231 7.52 26.58 -6.93
CA LYS A 231 8.76 26.08 -7.54
C LYS A 231 9.33 27.15 -8.49
N PRO A 232 10.04 28.16 -7.95
CA PRO A 232 10.56 29.25 -8.77
C PRO A 232 11.73 28.77 -9.63
N GLU A 233 11.80 29.25 -10.87
CA GLU A 233 12.98 29.12 -11.73
C GLU A 233 13.88 30.34 -11.49
N LEU A 234 14.82 30.22 -10.54
CA LEU A 234 15.65 31.35 -10.10
C LEU A 234 16.76 31.71 -11.11
N PHE A 235 17.27 30.73 -11.84
CA PHE A 235 18.30 30.93 -12.84
C PHE A 235 17.94 30.17 -14.10
N LYS A 236 17.98 30.87 -15.23
CA LYS A 236 17.84 30.28 -16.55
C LYS A 236 19.16 30.50 -17.27
N GLY A 237 19.98 29.45 -17.35
CA GLY A 237 21.21 29.49 -18.14
C GLY A 237 20.87 29.77 -19.61
N LYS A 238 21.72 30.55 -20.26
CA LYS A 238 21.67 30.73 -21.72
C LYS A 238 22.21 29.49 -22.42
#